data_AF-A0A3A1P097-F1
#
_entry.id   AF-A0A3A1P097-F1
#
_cell.length_a   1.000
_cell.length_b   1.000
_cell.length_c   1.000
_cell.angle_alpha   90.00
_cell.angle_beta   90.00
_cell.angle_gamma   90.00
#
_symmetry.space_group_name_H-M   'P 1'
#
loop_
_entity.id
_entity.type
_entity.pdbx_description
1 polymer ?
#
loop_
_entity_poly.entity_id
_entity_poly.type
_entity_poly.pdbx_seq_one_letter_code
_entity_poly.pdbx_strand_id
1 'polypeptide(L)'
;MFENFFAQPTWPAAVTTLAAAILTVMLTAVVNARNIRFTQAFQRHGAAMAEQAAATASTLADLKTIELENAAATKYADIVERRAARLHEDFADLLSIVEWMLQTPPIDTDEDRRQLVRLSNAISLAISPRGAFAEELNIQLGHLREAAAQGASYLVARPDFLTSFQFNAWRIVDAEYDRAAESVSSGRTVPRSRLKPFRHGR
;
A
#
# COMPACT_ATOMS: atom_id res chain seq x y z
N MET A 1 77.57 68.01 53.35
CA MET A 1 76.84 66.79 53.72
C MET A 1 76.21 66.29 52.42
N PHE A 2 76.75 65.21 51.86
CA PHE A 2 76.35 64.66 50.57
C PHE A 2 75.10 63.81 50.73
N GLU A 3 74.03 64.11 50.00
CA GLU A 3 73.00 63.12 49.70
C GLU A 3 72.93 62.93 48.18
N ASN A 4 73.54 61.84 47.74
CA ASN A 4 73.43 61.30 46.40
C ASN A 4 72.00 60.78 46.18
N PHE A 5 71.15 61.56 45.51
CA PHE A 5 69.97 61.01 44.84
C PHE A 5 70.43 60.35 43.53
N PHE A 6 70.97 59.13 43.62
CA PHE A 6 71.00 58.23 42.47
C PHE A 6 69.58 57.72 42.24
N ALA A 7 68.76 58.52 41.53
CA ALA A 7 67.56 58.02 40.91
C ALA A 7 67.99 56.91 39.93
N GLN A 8 67.70 55.65 40.26
CA GLN A 8 67.89 54.56 39.31
C GLN A 8 67.11 54.88 38.03
N PRO A 9 67.65 54.59 36.84
CA PRO A 9 66.91 54.83 35.61
C PRO A 9 65.66 53.96 35.65
N THR A 10 64.49 54.58 35.76
CA THR A 10 63.17 53.90 35.71
C THR A 10 62.81 53.43 34.31
N TRP A 11 63.62 53.80 33.31
CA TRP A 11 63.45 53.51 31.89
C TRP A 11 63.43 52.00 31.55
N PRO A 12 64.35 51.16 32.04
CA PRO A 12 64.35 49.73 31.71
C PRO A 12 63.13 49.00 32.28
N ALA A 13 62.69 49.36 33.49
CA ALA A 13 61.51 48.79 34.15
C ALA A 13 60.19 49.23 33.48
N ALA A 14 60.11 50.49 33.03
CA ALA A 14 58.98 51.00 32.25
C ALA A 14 58.90 50.34 30.86
N VAL A 15 60.04 50.08 30.21
CA VAL A 15 60.10 49.43 28.89
C VAL A 15 59.74 47.95 28.99
N THR A 16 60.21 47.23 30.02
CA THR A 16 59.84 45.81 30.22
C THR A 16 58.38 45.63 30.61
N THR A 17 57.82 46.53 31.42
CA THR A 17 56.38 46.50 31.77
C THR A 17 55.50 46.86 30.57
N LEU A 18 55.89 47.84 29.76
CA LEU A 18 55.18 48.17 28.51
C LEU A 18 55.24 47.00 27.50
N ALA A 19 56.40 46.37 27.33
CA ALA A 19 56.55 45.20 26.46
C ALA A 19 55.71 44.01 26.94
N ALA A 20 55.68 43.73 28.25
CA ALA A 20 54.85 42.70 28.85
C ALA A 20 53.35 43.00 28.68
N ALA A 21 52.94 44.26 28.84
CA ALA A 21 51.56 44.69 28.62
C ALA A 21 51.14 44.53 27.14
N ILE A 22 51.99 44.94 26.20
CA ILE A 22 51.75 44.74 24.76
C ILE A 22 51.64 43.25 24.42
N LEU A 23 52.56 42.43 24.93
CA LEU A 23 52.54 40.98 24.72
C LEU A 23 51.25 40.36 25.29
N THR A 24 50.83 40.78 26.48
CA THR A 24 49.59 40.30 27.13
C THR A 24 48.37 40.71 26.33
N VAL A 25 48.29 41.95 25.84
CA VAL A 25 47.20 42.43 24.99
C VAL A 25 47.16 41.66 23.66
N MET A 26 48.30 41.43 23.02
CA MET A 26 48.37 40.63 21.79
C MET A 26 47.95 39.18 22.03
N LEU A 27 48.42 38.55 23.12
CA LEU A 27 48.03 37.19 23.49
C LEU A 27 46.53 37.09 23.75
N THR A 28 45.96 38.08 24.45
CA THR A 28 44.53 38.16 24.75
C THR A 28 43.71 38.35 23.47
N ALA A 29 44.17 39.17 22.53
CA ALA A 29 43.53 39.36 21.24
C ALA A 29 43.53 38.08 20.39
N VAL A 30 44.65 37.33 20.38
CA VAL A 30 44.75 36.04 19.67
C VAL A 30 43.81 35.00 20.27
N VAL A 31 43.76 34.90 21.61
CA VAL A 31 42.86 33.97 22.31
C VAL A 31 41.39 34.33 22.05
N ASN A 32 41.02 35.61 22.10
CA ASN A 32 39.66 36.06 21.77
C ASN A 32 39.29 35.75 20.31
N ALA A 33 40.17 36.05 19.36
CA ALA A 33 39.92 35.74 17.95
C ALA A 33 39.74 34.22 17.72
N ARG A 34 40.53 33.40 18.42
CA ARG A 34 40.41 31.93 18.37
C ARG A 34 39.09 31.45 18.97
N ASN A 35 38.69 31.98 20.14
CA ASN A 35 37.41 31.64 20.76
C ASN A 35 36.22 32.03 19.87
N ILE A 36 36.24 33.21 19.25
CA ILE A 36 35.18 33.63 18.32
C ILE A 36 35.05 32.65 17.15
N ARG A 37 36.19 32.26 16.53
CA ARG A 37 36.19 31.28 15.44
C ARG A 37 35.66 29.92 15.89
N PHE A 38 36.04 29.47 17.08
CA PHE A 38 35.59 28.20 17.63
C PHE A 38 34.07 28.22 17.89
N THR A 39 33.56 29.28 18.52
CA THR A 39 32.13 29.46 18.75
C THR A 39 31.33 29.49 17.44
N GLN A 40 31.83 30.19 16.41
CA GLN A 40 31.20 30.21 15.09
C GLN A 40 31.20 28.82 14.41
N ALA A 41 32.31 28.09 14.50
CA ALA A 41 32.39 26.72 13.97
C ALA A 41 31.43 25.79 14.72
N PHE A 42 31.36 25.89 16.05
CA PHE A 42 30.46 25.11 16.89
C PHE A 42 28.98 25.39 16.56
N GLN A 43 28.62 26.66 16.35
CA GLN A 43 27.28 27.05 15.92
C GLN A 43 26.92 26.48 14.54
N ARG A 44 27.86 26.53 13.57
CA ARG A 44 27.64 25.94 12.23
C ARG A 44 27.47 24.43 12.29
N HIS A 45 28.30 23.74 13.07
CA HIS A 45 28.15 22.30 13.28
C HIS A 45 26.85 21.96 14.00
N GLY A 46 26.44 22.74 15.00
CA GLY A 46 25.14 22.59 15.66
C GLY A 46 23.95 22.76 14.71
N ALA A 47 24.00 23.76 13.83
CA ALA A 47 22.97 23.98 12.81
C ALA A 47 22.91 22.82 11.79
N ALA A 48 24.07 22.34 11.30
CA ALA A 48 24.14 21.21 10.38
C ALA A 48 23.60 19.91 11.02
N MET A 49 23.92 19.67 12.29
CA MET A 49 23.38 18.52 13.04
C MET A 49 21.87 18.61 13.23
N ALA A 50 21.34 19.82 13.49
CA ALA A 50 19.89 20.04 13.61
C ALA A 50 19.17 19.83 12.27
N GLU A 51 19.75 20.29 11.16
CA GLU A 51 19.23 20.06 9.81
C GLU A 51 19.22 18.57 9.46
N GLN A 52 20.30 17.85 9.78
CA GLN A 52 20.38 16.42 9.57
C GLN A 52 19.40 15.64 10.44
N ALA A 53 19.20 16.06 11.70
CA ALA A 53 18.19 15.48 12.58
C ALA A 53 16.75 15.73 12.09
N ALA A 54 16.47 16.90 11.50
CA ALA A 54 15.18 17.20 10.89
C ALA A 54 14.95 16.35 9.64
N ALA A 55 15.98 16.18 8.79
CA ALA A 55 15.93 15.32 7.62
C ALA A 55 15.68 13.86 8.00
N THR A 56 16.38 13.32 9.00
CA THR A 56 16.16 11.94 9.47
C THR A 56 14.77 11.77 10.07
N ALA A 57 14.28 12.73 10.86
CA ALA A 57 12.92 12.70 11.40
C ALA A 57 11.86 12.70 10.29
N SER A 58 12.05 13.51 9.23
CA SER A 58 11.17 13.52 8.06
C SER A 58 11.17 12.16 7.36
N THR A 59 12.35 11.60 7.07
CA THR A 59 12.44 10.29 6.41
C THR A 59 11.81 9.17 7.25
N LEU A 60 11.92 9.23 8.58
CA LEU A 60 11.28 8.27 9.48
C LEU A 60 9.75 8.39 9.43
N ALA A 61 9.22 9.61 9.36
CA ALA A 61 7.79 9.85 9.22
C ALA A 61 7.27 9.32 7.87
N ASP A 62 8.02 9.53 6.79
CA ASP A 62 7.67 9.02 5.47
C ASP A 62 7.67 7.48 5.43
N LEU A 63 8.72 6.85 5.99
CA LEU A 63 8.81 5.39 6.10
C LEU A 63 7.65 4.80 6.91
N LYS A 64 7.27 5.45 8.01
CA LYS A 64 6.13 4.99 8.83
C LYS A 64 4.81 5.09 8.08
N THR A 65 4.63 6.12 7.26
CA THR A 65 3.45 6.25 6.39
C THR A 65 3.40 5.12 5.37
N ILE A 66 4.53 4.84 4.69
CA ILE A 66 4.64 3.74 3.72
C ILE A 66 4.36 2.38 4.38
N GLU A 67 4.87 2.15 5.59
CA GLU A 67 4.63 0.90 6.34
C GLU A 67 3.14 0.70 6.63
N LEU A 68 2.44 1.76 7.05
CA LEU A 68 1.01 1.71 7.31
C LEU A 68 0.18 1.45 6.04
N GLU A 69 0.55 2.09 4.93
CA GLU A 69 -0.10 1.88 3.63
C GLU A 69 0.10 0.43 3.14
N ASN A 70 1.33 -0.08 3.22
CA ASN A 70 1.65 -1.46 2.87
C ASN A 70 0.89 -2.46 3.76
N ALA A 71 0.82 -2.23 5.08
CA ALA A 71 0.08 -3.09 5.98
C ALA A 71 -1.42 -3.12 5.66
N ALA A 72 -2.00 -1.96 5.31
CA ALA A 72 -3.39 -1.87 4.87
C ALA A 72 -3.62 -2.59 3.53
N ALA A 73 -2.70 -2.45 2.57
CA ALA A 73 -2.76 -3.10 1.27
C ALA A 73 -2.66 -4.63 1.38
N THR A 74 -1.75 -5.15 2.21
CA THR A 74 -1.64 -6.61 2.45
C THR A 74 -2.91 -7.16 3.09
N LYS A 75 -3.44 -6.50 4.13
CA LYS A 75 -4.69 -6.93 4.76
C LYS A 75 -5.87 -6.89 3.79
N TYR A 76 -5.89 -5.89 2.90
CA TYR A 76 -6.89 -5.80 1.84
C TYR A 76 -6.77 -6.96 0.84
N ALA A 77 -5.55 -7.25 0.41
CA ALA A 77 -5.26 -8.36 -0.50
C ALA A 77 -5.68 -9.70 0.10
N ASP A 78 -5.38 -9.98 1.37
CA ASP A 78 -5.81 -11.20 2.07
C ASP A 78 -7.35 -11.37 2.02
N ILE A 79 -8.10 -10.27 2.19
CA ILE A 79 -9.57 -10.29 2.13
C ILE A 79 -10.04 -10.60 0.71
N VAL A 80 -9.43 -9.97 -0.30
CA VAL A 80 -9.77 -10.21 -1.71
C VAL A 80 -9.43 -11.63 -2.13
N GLU A 81 -8.26 -12.14 -1.74
CA GLU A 81 -7.80 -13.49 -2.06
C GLU A 81 -8.74 -14.56 -1.46
N ARG A 82 -9.09 -14.44 -0.17
CA ARG A 82 -10.06 -15.38 0.46
C ARG A 82 -11.42 -15.34 -0.22
N ARG A 83 -11.84 -14.16 -0.66
CA ARG A 83 -13.09 -14.00 -1.41
C ARG A 83 -12.98 -14.63 -2.80
N ALA A 84 -11.86 -14.47 -3.50
CA ALA A 84 -11.61 -15.07 -4.80
C ALA A 84 -11.59 -16.60 -4.70
N ALA A 85 -10.92 -17.16 -3.69
CA ALA A 85 -10.93 -18.59 -3.41
C ALA A 85 -12.35 -19.12 -3.16
N ARG A 86 -13.15 -18.42 -2.35
CA ARG A 86 -14.55 -18.80 -2.13
C ARG A 86 -15.40 -18.72 -3.41
N LEU A 87 -15.22 -17.67 -4.21
CA LEU A 87 -15.89 -17.56 -5.50
C LEU A 87 -15.49 -18.69 -6.44
N HIS A 88 -14.21 -19.05 -6.47
CA HIS A 88 -13.71 -20.18 -7.25
C HIS A 88 -14.39 -21.49 -6.85
N GLU A 89 -14.46 -21.80 -5.55
CA GLU A 89 -15.18 -22.96 -5.03
C GLU A 89 -16.67 -22.92 -5.40
N ASP A 90 -17.36 -21.80 -5.12
CA ASP A 90 -18.79 -21.64 -5.41
C ASP A 90 -19.08 -21.79 -6.91
N PHE A 91 -18.22 -21.27 -7.80
CA PHE A 91 -18.36 -21.43 -9.26
C PHE A 91 -18.04 -22.86 -9.72
N ALA A 92 -17.03 -23.51 -9.15
CA ALA A 92 -16.69 -24.89 -9.50
C ALA A 92 -17.84 -25.85 -9.16
N ASP A 93 -18.40 -25.72 -7.96
CA ASP A 93 -19.57 -26.50 -7.53
C ASP A 93 -20.78 -26.22 -8.43
N LEU A 94 -21.05 -24.94 -8.71
CA LEU A 94 -22.18 -24.54 -9.54
C LEU A 94 -22.04 -25.07 -10.98
N LEU A 95 -20.86 -24.99 -11.57
CA LEU A 95 -20.59 -25.53 -12.90
C LEU A 95 -20.74 -27.05 -12.93
N SER A 96 -20.27 -27.75 -11.90
CA SER A 96 -20.43 -29.20 -11.79
C SER A 96 -21.90 -29.62 -11.78
N ILE A 97 -22.75 -28.91 -11.02
CA ILE A 97 -24.20 -29.14 -11.00
C ILE A 97 -24.79 -28.89 -12.39
N VAL A 98 -24.48 -27.76 -13.02
CA VAL A 98 -25.05 -27.39 -14.32
C VAL A 98 -24.63 -28.37 -15.43
N GLU A 99 -23.37 -28.78 -15.46
CA GLU A 99 -22.86 -29.77 -16.41
C GLU A 99 -23.57 -31.12 -16.23
N TRP A 100 -23.75 -31.54 -14.98
CA TRP A 100 -24.45 -32.78 -14.67
C TRP A 100 -25.93 -32.73 -15.07
N MET A 101 -26.63 -31.62 -14.76
CA MET A 101 -28.02 -31.36 -15.18
C MET A 101 -28.18 -31.47 -16.71
N LEU A 102 -27.21 -30.97 -17.48
CA LEU A 102 -27.25 -31.00 -18.95
C LEU A 102 -26.92 -32.39 -19.52
N GLN A 103 -26.08 -33.17 -18.85
CA GLN A 103 -25.67 -34.51 -19.30
C GLN A 103 -26.65 -35.61 -18.90
N THR A 104 -27.39 -35.46 -17.80
CA THR A 104 -28.22 -36.54 -17.23
C THR A 104 -29.68 -36.14 -16.95
N PRO A 105 -30.50 -35.84 -17.97
CA PRO A 105 -31.94 -35.64 -17.76
C PRO A 105 -32.64 -37.01 -17.60
N PRO A 106 -33.53 -37.25 -16.60
CA PRO A 106 -34.01 -36.40 -15.52
C PRO A 106 -33.73 -37.04 -14.15
N ILE A 107 -32.61 -36.71 -13.51
CA ILE A 107 -32.42 -37.00 -12.08
C ILE A 107 -32.02 -35.71 -11.37
N ASP A 108 -32.70 -34.59 -11.59
CA ASP A 108 -32.47 -33.41 -10.75
C ASP A 108 -33.04 -33.71 -9.36
N THR A 109 -32.19 -33.97 -8.36
CA THR A 109 -32.68 -34.12 -6.98
C THR A 109 -33.13 -32.75 -6.44
N ASP A 110 -34.09 -32.75 -5.52
CA ASP A 110 -34.48 -31.51 -4.82
C ASP A 110 -33.28 -30.84 -4.11
N GLU A 111 -32.27 -31.64 -3.73
CA GLU A 111 -31.05 -31.13 -3.13
C GLU A 111 -30.20 -30.34 -4.13
N ASP A 112 -29.98 -30.86 -5.34
CA ASP A 112 -29.20 -30.18 -6.38
C ASP A 112 -29.86 -28.86 -6.78
N ARG A 113 -31.20 -28.84 -6.88
CA ARG A 113 -31.96 -27.61 -7.15
C ARG A 113 -31.78 -26.57 -6.05
N ARG A 114 -31.85 -26.98 -4.78
CA ARG A 114 -31.61 -26.08 -3.64
C ARG A 114 -30.18 -25.57 -3.63
N GLN A 115 -29.21 -26.43 -3.92
CA GLN A 115 -27.79 -26.06 -3.97
C GLN A 115 -27.52 -25.07 -5.12
N LEU A 116 -28.09 -25.30 -6.31
CA LEU A 116 -28.02 -24.41 -7.47
C LEU A 116 -28.53 -23.00 -7.11
N VAL A 117 -29.70 -22.90 -6.48
CA VAL A 117 -30.28 -21.61 -6.04
C VAL A 117 -29.42 -20.95 -4.95
N ARG A 118 -28.96 -21.72 -3.96
CA ARG A 118 -28.14 -21.22 -2.86
C ARG A 118 -26.83 -20.62 -3.38
N LEU A 119 -26.10 -21.35 -4.21
CA LEU A 119 -24.84 -20.91 -4.80
C LEU A 119 -25.06 -19.69 -5.72
N SER A 120 -26.10 -19.73 -6.56
CA SER A 120 -26.45 -18.59 -7.42
C SER A 120 -26.70 -17.31 -6.63
N ASN A 121 -27.37 -17.40 -5.48
CA ASN A 121 -27.63 -16.26 -4.61
C ASN A 121 -26.38 -15.80 -3.86
N ALA A 122 -25.56 -16.72 -3.37
CA ALA A 122 -24.30 -16.40 -2.69
C ALA A 122 -23.33 -15.64 -3.62
N ILE A 123 -23.17 -16.13 -4.85
CA ILE A 123 -22.34 -15.51 -5.88
C ILE A 123 -22.91 -14.15 -6.28
N SER A 124 -24.23 -14.07 -6.51
CA SER A 124 -24.90 -12.80 -6.85
C SER A 124 -24.68 -11.72 -5.79
N LEU A 125 -24.75 -12.09 -4.50
CA LEU A 125 -24.48 -11.19 -3.38
C LEU A 125 -23.01 -10.74 -3.35
N ALA A 126 -22.08 -11.65 -3.63
CA ALA A 126 -20.67 -11.30 -3.72
C ALA A 126 -20.44 -10.32 -4.88
N ILE A 127 -21.01 -10.57 -6.05
CA ILE A 127 -20.73 -9.84 -7.30
C ILE A 127 -21.74 -8.71 -7.51
N SER A 128 -21.91 -7.85 -6.51
CA SER A 128 -22.81 -6.68 -6.54
C SER A 128 -22.89 -6.03 -7.95
N PRO A 129 -24.10 -5.80 -8.50
CA PRO A 129 -24.29 -5.45 -9.92
C PRO A 129 -23.85 -4.01 -10.18
N ARG A 130 -22.55 -3.82 -10.36
CA ARG A 130 -21.94 -2.55 -10.74
C ARG A 130 -21.22 -2.74 -12.06
N GLY A 131 -21.88 -2.29 -13.14
CA GLY A 131 -21.36 -2.30 -14.50
C GLY A 131 -21.76 -3.54 -15.30
N ALA A 132 -21.60 -3.42 -16.62
CA ALA A 132 -22.15 -4.34 -17.61
C ALA A 132 -21.74 -5.82 -17.42
N PHE A 133 -20.53 -6.08 -16.94
CA PHE A 133 -20.09 -7.44 -16.67
C PHE A 133 -20.81 -8.09 -15.48
N ALA A 134 -20.92 -7.36 -14.36
CA ALA A 134 -21.59 -7.88 -13.17
C ALA A 134 -23.10 -8.03 -13.41
N GLU A 135 -23.70 -7.14 -14.19
CA GLU A 135 -25.09 -7.25 -14.63
C GLU A 135 -25.31 -8.51 -15.48
N GLU A 136 -24.48 -8.74 -16.49
CA GLU A 136 -24.56 -9.95 -17.33
C GLU A 136 -24.46 -11.23 -16.49
N LEU A 137 -23.45 -11.30 -15.62
CA LEU A 137 -23.25 -12.47 -14.79
C LEU A 137 -24.44 -12.71 -13.85
N ASN A 138 -25.04 -11.64 -13.31
CA ASN A 138 -26.26 -11.76 -12.50
C ASN A 138 -27.48 -12.23 -13.32
N ILE A 139 -27.59 -11.85 -14.60
CA ILE A 139 -28.59 -12.38 -15.53
C ILE A 139 -28.36 -13.88 -15.75
N GLN A 140 -27.11 -14.29 -15.98
CA GLN A 140 -26.75 -15.70 -16.15
C GLN A 140 -27.06 -16.53 -14.89
N LEU A 141 -26.78 -16.02 -13.70
CA LEU A 141 -27.21 -16.63 -12.43
C LEU A 141 -28.75 -16.66 -12.27
N GLY A 142 -29.45 -15.68 -12.86
CA GLY A 142 -30.91 -15.69 -13.01
C GLY A 142 -31.41 -16.89 -13.80
N HIS A 143 -30.76 -17.19 -14.93
CA HIS A 143 -31.10 -18.36 -15.74
C HIS A 143 -30.90 -19.69 -15.00
N LEU A 144 -29.89 -19.79 -14.14
CA LEU A 144 -29.70 -20.97 -13.30
C LEU A 144 -30.80 -21.14 -12.27
N ARG A 145 -31.24 -20.05 -11.63
CA ARG A 145 -32.39 -20.09 -10.71
C ARG A 145 -33.68 -20.52 -11.41
N GLU A 146 -33.90 -20.04 -12.64
CA GLU A 146 -35.04 -20.44 -13.45
C GLU A 146 -34.95 -21.93 -13.86
N ALA A 147 -33.74 -22.41 -14.18
CA ALA A 147 -33.48 -23.81 -14.45
C ALA A 147 -33.76 -24.71 -13.23
N ALA A 148 -33.51 -24.23 -12.01
CA ALA A 148 -33.89 -24.97 -10.79
C ALA A 148 -35.41 -25.22 -10.70
N ALA A 149 -36.21 -24.25 -11.17
CA ALA A 149 -37.66 -24.33 -11.15
C ALA A 149 -38.23 -25.14 -12.32
N GLN A 150 -37.76 -24.87 -13.53
CA GLN A 150 -38.28 -25.45 -14.78
C GLN A 150 -37.59 -26.76 -15.19
N GLY A 151 -36.46 -27.09 -14.57
CA GLY A 151 -35.61 -28.23 -14.90
C GLY A 151 -34.60 -27.94 -16.02
N ALA A 152 -33.75 -28.93 -16.30
CA ALA A 152 -32.65 -28.83 -17.28
C ALA A 152 -33.07 -28.40 -18.70
N SER A 153 -34.32 -28.69 -19.11
CA SER A 153 -34.87 -28.29 -20.42
C SER A 153 -34.81 -26.78 -20.68
N TYR A 154 -34.86 -25.97 -19.61
CA TYR A 154 -34.71 -24.52 -19.70
C TYR A 154 -33.35 -24.09 -20.24
N LEU A 155 -32.27 -24.76 -19.81
CA LEU A 155 -30.91 -24.45 -20.26
C LEU A 155 -30.61 -25.08 -21.62
N VAL A 156 -31.20 -26.23 -21.93
CA VAL A 156 -31.10 -26.85 -23.27
C VAL A 156 -31.61 -25.93 -24.37
N ALA A 157 -32.64 -25.12 -24.10
CA ALA A 157 -33.14 -24.10 -25.01
C ALA A 157 -32.17 -22.91 -25.24
N ARG A 158 -31.01 -22.90 -24.57
CA ARG A 158 -29.99 -21.85 -24.60
C ARG A 158 -28.60 -22.47 -24.82
N PRO A 159 -28.31 -22.91 -26.07
CA PRO A 159 -27.11 -23.71 -26.36
C PRO A 159 -25.79 -23.01 -25.98
N ASP A 160 -25.78 -21.68 -26.03
CA ASP A 160 -24.60 -20.85 -25.77
C ASP A 160 -24.42 -20.46 -24.30
N PHE A 161 -25.36 -20.87 -23.43
CA PHE A 161 -25.37 -20.47 -22.03
C PHE A 161 -24.15 -21.01 -21.28
N LEU A 162 -23.90 -22.32 -21.34
CA LEU A 162 -22.87 -22.96 -20.53
C LEU A 162 -21.49 -22.37 -20.83
N THR A 163 -21.14 -22.29 -22.12
CA THR A 163 -19.87 -21.69 -22.56
C THR A 163 -19.77 -20.24 -22.11
N SER A 164 -20.83 -19.44 -22.32
CA SER A 164 -20.78 -18.03 -21.93
C SER A 164 -20.67 -17.83 -20.42
N PHE A 165 -21.34 -18.67 -19.65
CA PHE A 165 -21.33 -18.64 -18.20
C PHE A 165 -19.98 -19.09 -17.63
N GLN A 166 -19.41 -20.20 -18.12
CA GLN A 166 -18.06 -20.67 -17.75
C GLN A 166 -17.01 -19.58 -17.98
N PHE A 167 -17.00 -18.95 -19.16
CA PHE A 167 -16.05 -17.87 -19.46
C PHE A 167 -16.21 -16.68 -18.52
N ASN A 168 -17.43 -16.25 -18.22
CA ASN A 168 -17.63 -15.12 -17.31
C ASN A 168 -17.30 -15.49 -15.85
N ALA A 169 -17.59 -16.72 -15.42
CA ALA A 169 -17.24 -17.22 -14.08
C ALA A 169 -15.72 -17.20 -13.84
N TRP A 170 -14.94 -17.77 -14.76
CA TRP A 170 -13.48 -17.80 -14.56
C TRP A 170 -12.84 -16.42 -14.70
N ARG A 171 -13.33 -15.59 -15.63
CA ARG A 171 -12.81 -14.23 -15.79
C ARG A 171 -12.98 -13.34 -14.56
N ILE A 172 -14.04 -13.53 -13.76
CA ILE A 172 -14.18 -12.75 -12.54
C ILE A 172 -13.26 -13.25 -11.43
N VAL A 173 -13.06 -14.57 -11.34
CA VAL A 173 -12.14 -15.18 -10.39
C VAL A 173 -10.72 -14.70 -10.66
N ASP A 174 -10.26 -14.80 -11.91
CA ASP A 174 -8.94 -14.31 -12.34
C ASP A 174 -8.76 -12.83 -12.02
N ALA A 175 -9.77 -12.00 -12.31
CA ALA A 175 -9.70 -10.57 -12.05
C ALA A 175 -9.63 -10.20 -10.55
N GLU A 176 -10.20 -11.01 -9.65
CA GLU A 176 -10.04 -10.79 -8.21
C GLU A 176 -8.66 -11.27 -7.72
N TYR A 177 -8.10 -12.35 -8.29
CA TYR A 177 -6.72 -12.77 -8.00
C TYR A 177 -5.69 -11.76 -8.48
N ASP A 178 -5.80 -11.30 -9.73
CA ASP A 178 -4.92 -10.27 -10.30
C ASP A 178 -4.95 -9.01 -9.45
N ARG A 179 -6.14 -8.60 -9.01
CA ARG A 179 -6.32 -7.45 -8.15
C ARG A 179 -5.64 -7.62 -6.79
N ALA A 180 -5.72 -8.80 -6.18
CA ALA A 180 -5.03 -9.09 -4.93
C ALA A 180 -3.51 -9.01 -5.12
N ALA A 181 -2.99 -9.67 -6.15
CA ALA A 181 -1.56 -9.66 -6.48
C ALA A 181 -1.04 -8.25 -6.79
N GLU A 182 -1.77 -7.46 -7.58
CA GLU A 182 -1.41 -6.08 -7.90
C GLU A 182 -1.43 -5.21 -6.63
N SER A 183 -2.40 -5.41 -5.73
CA SER A 183 -2.47 -4.65 -4.49
C SER A 183 -1.28 -4.92 -3.56
N VAL A 184 -0.81 -6.18 -3.49
CA VAL A 184 0.41 -6.53 -2.75
C VAL A 184 1.64 -5.93 -3.40
N SER A 185 1.82 -6.13 -4.71
CA SER A 185 3.03 -5.68 -5.43
C SER A 185 3.19 -4.16 -5.45
N SER A 186 2.08 -3.41 -5.48
CA SER A 186 2.08 -1.95 -5.54
C SER A 186 2.01 -1.27 -4.17
N GLY A 187 1.85 -2.04 -3.08
CA GLY A 187 1.70 -1.52 -1.72
C GLY A 187 0.41 -0.71 -1.51
N ARG A 188 -0.57 -0.79 -2.42
CA ARG A 188 -1.76 0.06 -2.42
C ARG A 188 -3.00 -0.73 -2.83
N THR A 189 -4.17 -0.30 -2.36
CA THR A 189 -5.45 -0.91 -2.76
C THR A 189 -5.80 -0.59 -4.21
N VAL A 190 -5.84 -1.60 -5.07
CA VAL A 190 -6.17 -1.43 -6.49
C VAL A 190 -7.65 -1.77 -6.76
N PRO A 191 -8.37 -0.98 -7.60
CA PRO A 191 -9.71 -1.35 -8.04
C PRO A 191 -9.67 -2.55 -8.99
N ARG A 192 -10.75 -3.34 -9.03
CA ARG A 192 -10.87 -4.43 -10.01
C ARG A 192 -10.80 -3.89 -11.44
N SER A 193 -10.12 -4.62 -12.33
CA SER A 193 -10.07 -4.34 -13.75
C SER A 193 -11.48 -4.30 -14.38
N ARG A 194 -11.64 -3.46 -15.42
CA ARG A 194 -12.91 -3.37 -16.15
C ARG A 194 -13.07 -4.60 -17.03
N LEU A 195 -13.94 -5.50 -16.62
CA LEU A 195 -14.30 -6.68 -17.41
C LEU A 195 -15.38 -6.33 -18.44
N LYS A 196 -15.28 -6.95 -19.62
CA LYS A 196 -16.34 -6.95 -20.64
C LYS A 196 -17.02 -8.32 -20.62
N PRO A 197 -18.36 -8.38 -20.56
CA PRO A 197 -19.05 -9.66 -20.58
C PRO A 197 -18.75 -10.41 -21.87
N PHE A 198 -18.47 -11.69 -21.75
CA PHE A 198 -18.46 -12.60 -22.88
C PHE A 198 -19.90 -13.03 -23.16
N ARG A 199 -20.32 -12.88 -24.42
CA ARG A 199 -21.59 -13.36 -24.94
C ARG A 199 -21.27 -14.11 -26.22
N HIS A 200 -21.50 -15.42 -26.23
CA HIS A 200 -21.39 -16.20 -27.46
C HIS A 200 -22.64 -15.91 -28.31
N GLY A 201 -22.45 -15.58 -29.60
CA GLY A 201 -23.50 -15.44 -30.62
C GLY A 201 -24.65 -14.47 -30.31
N ARG A 202 -24.75 -13.36 -31.04
CA ARG A 202 -26.07 -12.75 -31.28
C ARG A 202 -26.65 -13.33 -32.57
#